data_AF-F0M4J8-F1
#
_entry.id   AF-F0M4J8-F1
#
_cell.length_a   1.000
_cell.length_b   1.000
_cell.length_c   1.000
_cell.angle_alpha   90.00
_cell.angle_beta   90.00
_cell.angle_gamma   90.00
#
_symmetry.space_group_name_H-M   'P 1'
#
loop_
_entity.id
_entity.type
_entity.pdbx_description
1 polymer ?
#
loop_
_entity_poly.entity_id
_entity_poly.type
_entity_poly.pdbx_seq_one_letter_code
_entity_poly.pdbx_strand_id
1 'polypeptide(L)'
;MYDGFTSEAPSKDREAYQPDRYGKKWAPVLIAWSTPEEAPDLAGRVAGTGGSSSIQVRGEPYVYITGQVQLDAPALTETLAFPDGHALVRAIMMHELAHVVGLDHVNDPAELMYEENSGQLDFGAGDRAGLALLGTGKCVPRV
;
A
#
# COMPACT_ATOMS: atom_id res chain seq x y z
N MET A 1 1.49 14.71 -2.42
CA MET A 1 2.53 15.29 -1.53
C MET A 1 3.56 14.19 -1.29
N TYR A 2 4.85 14.50 -1.34
CA TYR A 2 5.94 13.55 -1.07
C TYR A 2 6.69 14.06 0.16
N ASP A 3 6.75 13.25 1.23
CA ASP A 3 7.35 13.64 2.52
C ASP A 3 8.87 13.40 2.60
N GLY A 4 9.51 12.99 1.49
CA GLY A 4 10.95 12.75 1.43
C GLY A 4 11.34 11.28 1.59
N PHE A 5 12.65 11.01 1.47
CA PHE A 5 13.22 9.71 1.76
C PHE A 5 13.39 9.54 3.27
N THR A 6 13.35 8.29 3.75
CA THR A 6 13.52 7.94 5.16
C THR A 6 14.39 6.70 5.28
N SER A 7 15.03 6.55 6.44
CA SER A 7 15.73 5.32 6.85
C SER A 7 14.86 4.40 7.73
N GLU A 8 13.57 4.68 7.81
CA GLU A 8 12.62 3.81 8.50
C GLU A 8 12.50 2.47 7.75
N ALA A 9 12.80 1.37 8.44
CA ALA A 9 12.57 0.01 7.95
C ALA A 9 11.08 -0.38 8.09
N PRO A 10 10.55 -1.27 7.23
CA PRO A 10 9.19 -1.77 7.39
C PRO A 10 9.04 -2.57 8.68
N SER A 11 7.84 -2.53 9.28
CA SER A 11 7.56 -3.27 10.52
C SER A 11 6.07 -3.54 10.66
N LYS A 12 5.71 -4.76 11.12
CA LYS A 12 4.31 -5.10 11.45
C LYS A 12 3.76 -4.26 12.59
N ASP A 13 4.62 -3.92 13.54
CA ASP A 13 4.29 -3.13 14.72
C ASP A 13 4.64 -1.64 14.54
N ARG A 14 4.65 -1.15 13.29
CA ARG A 14 4.99 0.23 12.97
C ARG A 14 4.07 1.20 13.70
N GLU A 15 4.64 2.03 14.56
CA GLU A 15 3.89 3.08 15.25
C GLU A 15 3.37 4.13 14.26
N ALA A 16 2.07 4.43 14.34
CA ALA A 16 1.46 5.42 13.47
C ALA A 16 1.91 6.86 13.79
N TYR A 17 2.43 7.12 14.98
CA TYR A 17 2.87 8.45 15.44
C TYR A 17 4.33 8.38 15.90
N GLN A 18 5.24 8.97 15.11
CA GLN A 18 6.69 8.93 15.37
C GLN A 18 7.26 10.36 15.39
N PRO A 19 7.06 11.11 16.50
CA PRO A 19 7.37 12.53 16.54
C PRO A 19 8.86 12.85 16.43
N ASP A 20 9.73 11.97 16.88
CA ASP A 20 11.18 12.17 16.81
C ASP A 20 11.70 12.07 15.36
N ARG A 21 10.97 11.36 14.49
CA ARG A 21 11.32 11.16 13.08
C ARG A 21 10.56 12.08 12.13
N TYR A 22 9.24 12.18 12.33
CA TYR A 22 8.34 12.88 11.40
C TYR A 22 7.73 14.16 11.98
N GLY A 23 8.07 14.53 13.22
CA GLY A 23 7.47 15.66 13.91
C GLY A 23 6.06 15.36 14.41
N LYS A 24 5.38 16.37 14.97
CA LYS A 24 4.05 16.24 15.60
C LYS A 24 2.91 16.06 14.57
N LYS A 25 2.97 14.98 13.80
CA LYS A 25 1.98 14.54 12.81
C LYS A 25 1.95 13.01 12.75
N TRP A 26 0.90 12.44 12.16
CA TRP A 26 0.89 11.03 11.78
C TRP A 26 2.07 10.74 10.84
N ALA A 27 2.70 9.59 11.02
CA ALA A 27 3.77 9.14 10.14
C ALA A 27 3.24 9.06 8.70
N PRO A 28 4.00 9.48 7.67
CA PRO A 28 3.58 9.31 6.29
C PRO A 28 3.38 7.83 5.94
N VAL A 29 2.67 7.56 4.83
CA VAL A 29 2.69 6.22 4.22
C VAL A 29 4.13 5.89 3.86
N LEU A 30 4.65 4.80 4.41
CA LEU A 30 6.00 4.33 4.12
C LEU A 30 5.96 3.50 2.82
N ILE A 31 6.85 3.78 1.87
CA ILE A 31 7.10 2.88 0.74
C ILE A 31 8.52 2.34 0.92
N ALA A 32 8.62 1.05 1.25
CA ALA A 32 9.86 0.38 1.59
C ALA A 32 10.22 -0.65 0.50
N TRP A 33 11.42 -0.53 -0.04
CA TRP A 33 12.08 -1.59 -0.80
C TRP A 33 12.73 -2.52 0.22
N SER A 34 12.31 -3.78 0.27
CA SER A 34 12.62 -4.73 1.34
C SER A 34 13.05 -6.07 0.74
N THR A 35 13.35 -7.03 1.61
CA THR A 35 13.50 -8.45 1.26
C THR A 35 12.58 -9.32 2.13
N PRO A 36 12.37 -10.60 1.80
CA PRO A 36 11.68 -11.55 2.69
C PRO A 36 12.33 -11.73 4.07
N GLU A 37 13.63 -11.48 4.21
CA GLU A 37 14.31 -11.53 5.51
C GLU A 37 13.95 -10.34 6.40
N GLU A 38 13.82 -9.14 5.83
CA GLU A 38 13.42 -7.92 6.55
C GLU A 38 11.91 -7.86 6.78
N ALA A 39 11.12 -8.30 5.80
CA ALA A 39 9.66 -8.36 5.84
C ALA A 39 9.16 -9.78 5.49
N PRO A 40 8.99 -10.66 6.49
CA PRO A 40 8.62 -12.07 6.28
C PRO A 40 7.31 -12.31 5.49
N ASP A 41 6.42 -11.33 5.43
CA ASP A 41 5.18 -11.43 4.64
C ASP A 41 5.42 -11.41 3.12
N LEU A 42 6.62 -11.02 2.68
CA LEU A 42 7.05 -11.09 1.29
C LEU A 42 7.53 -12.49 0.89
N ALA A 43 7.65 -13.43 1.83
CA ALA A 43 8.16 -14.76 1.52
C ALA A 43 7.27 -15.51 0.51
N GLY A 44 7.90 -16.24 -0.41
CA GLY A 44 7.20 -17.04 -1.41
C GLY A 44 6.99 -16.29 -2.72
N ARG A 45 5.73 -16.15 -3.14
CA ARG A 45 5.35 -15.54 -4.44
C ARG A 45 4.71 -14.15 -4.28
N VAL A 46 5.08 -13.43 -3.23
CA VAL A 46 4.49 -12.14 -2.87
C VAL A 46 5.45 -11.03 -3.33
N ALA A 47 5.07 -10.27 -4.36
CA ALA A 47 5.93 -9.19 -4.89
C ALA A 47 5.83 -7.90 -4.07
N GLY A 48 4.76 -7.74 -3.29
CA GLY A 48 4.55 -6.63 -2.40
C GLY A 48 3.41 -6.88 -1.42
N THR A 49 3.33 -6.02 -0.41
CA THR A 49 2.18 -5.94 0.50
C THR A 49 1.88 -4.48 0.82
N GLY A 50 0.60 -4.14 0.83
CA GLY A 50 0.09 -2.82 1.20
C GLY A 50 -0.86 -2.93 2.38
N GLY A 51 -0.80 -1.95 3.28
CA GLY A 51 -1.69 -1.94 4.43
C GLY A 51 -1.86 -0.56 5.03
N SER A 52 -3.05 -0.31 5.56
CA SER A 52 -3.42 0.93 6.23
C SER A 52 -3.39 0.77 7.76
N SER A 53 -3.08 1.84 8.48
CA SER A 53 -3.37 1.95 9.90
C SER A 53 -4.53 2.91 10.10
N SER A 54 -5.50 2.49 10.92
CA SER A 54 -6.68 3.29 11.25
C SER A 54 -6.78 3.53 12.74
N ILE A 55 -7.41 4.64 13.12
CA ILE A 55 -7.85 4.88 14.49
C ILE A 55 -9.35 5.16 14.52
N GLN A 56 -9.91 5.01 15.71
CA GLN A 56 -11.27 5.44 16.00
C GLN A 56 -11.27 6.22 17.33
N VAL A 57 -11.62 7.50 17.25
CA VAL A 57 -11.93 8.30 18.43
C VAL A 57 -13.39 8.04 18.82
N ARG A 58 -13.69 7.95 20.12
CA ARG A 58 -15.05 7.69 20.59
C ARG A 58 -16.03 8.73 20.03
N GLY A 59 -17.03 8.27 19.28
CA GLY A 59 -18.04 9.13 18.65
C GLY A 59 -17.69 9.60 17.23
N GLU A 60 -16.50 9.27 16.73
CA GLU A 60 -16.04 9.53 15.38
C GLU A 60 -16.00 8.22 14.56
N PRO A 61 -16.04 8.28 13.22
CA PRO A 61 -15.83 7.11 12.37
C PRO A 61 -14.38 6.60 12.48
N TYR A 62 -14.14 5.40 11.94
CA TYR A 62 -12.77 4.96 11.65
C TYR A 62 -12.13 5.87 10.61
N VAL A 63 -10.86 6.19 10.81
CA VAL A 63 -10.07 7.04 9.92
C VAL A 63 -8.75 6.38 9.63
N TYR A 64 -8.42 6.19 8.36
CA TYR A 64 -7.07 5.82 7.92
C TYR A 64 -6.14 7.01 8.11
N ILE A 65 -5.04 6.81 8.83
CA ILE A 65 -4.12 7.88 9.24
C ILE A 65 -2.71 7.71 8.68
N THR A 66 -2.34 6.48 8.33
CA THR A 66 -1.05 6.14 7.72
C THR A 66 -1.15 4.75 7.10
N GLY A 67 -0.02 4.23 6.61
CA GLY A 67 0.10 2.88 6.11
C GLY A 67 1.54 2.56 5.73
N GLN A 68 1.72 1.41 5.12
CA GLN A 68 2.99 1.04 4.50
C GLN A 68 2.76 0.16 3.27
N VAL A 69 3.67 0.30 2.32
CA VAL A 69 3.86 -0.60 1.18
C VAL A 69 5.25 -1.20 1.31
N GLN A 70 5.33 -2.52 1.37
CA GLN A 70 6.57 -3.29 1.39
C GLN A 70 6.71 -3.96 0.02
N LEU A 71 7.85 -3.76 -0.64
CA LEU A 71 8.10 -4.24 -2.00
C LEU A 71 9.30 -5.19 -1.97
N ASP A 72 9.14 -6.41 -2.47
CA ASP A 72 10.24 -7.38 -2.56
C ASP A 72 11.21 -6.95 -3.67
N ALA A 73 12.30 -6.28 -3.28
CA ALA A 73 13.24 -5.70 -4.23
C ALA A 73 13.95 -6.78 -5.09
N PRO A 74 14.40 -7.93 -4.55
CA PRO A 74 14.84 -9.06 -5.36
C PRO A 74 13.81 -9.52 -6.40
N ALA A 75 12.56 -9.79 -5.99
CA ALA A 75 11.52 -10.28 -6.90
C ALA A 75 11.13 -9.26 -7.98
N LEU A 76 11.06 -7.97 -7.61
CA LEU A 76 10.79 -6.90 -8.57
C LEU A 76 11.97 -6.69 -9.53
N THR A 77 13.21 -6.96 -9.11
CA THR A 77 14.37 -6.93 -10.01
C THR A 77 14.27 -8.01 -11.09
N GLU A 78 13.82 -9.21 -10.72
CA GLU A 78 13.53 -10.28 -11.70
C GLU A 78 12.39 -9.86 -12.64
N THR A 79 11.33 -9.26 -12.10
CA THR A 79 10.19 -8.76 -12.88
C THR A 79 10.62 -7.69 -13.88
N LEU A 80 11.52 -6.78 -13.50
CA LEU A 80 12.05 -5.73 -14.37
C LEU A 80 12.85 -6.26 -15.56
N ALA A 81 13.32 -7.51 -15.51
CA ALA A 81 14.04 -8.12 -16.63
C ALA A 81 13.11 -8.57 -17.78
N PHE A 82 11.80 -8.65 -17.55
CA PHE A 82 10.83 -8.94 -18.61
C PHE A 82 10.63 -7.74 -19.54
N PRO A 83 10.23 -7.95 -20.81
CA PRO A 83 9.97 -6.86 -21.76
C PRO A 83 9.00 -5.79 -21.23
N ASP A 84 7.94 -6.20 -20.53
CA ASP A 84 6.94 -5.29 -19.93
C ASP A 84 7.16 -5.09 -18.42
N GLY A 85 8.37 -5.39 -17.92
CA GLY A 85 8.67 -5.43 -16.49
C GLY A 85 8.36 -4.13 -15.74
N HIS A 86 8.65 -2.98 -16.35
CA HIS A 86 8.31 -1.67 -15.77
C HIS A 86 6.80 -1.47 -15.58
N ALA A 87 5.98 -1.94 -16.53
CA ALA A 87 4.53 -1.84 -16.43
C ALA A 87 3.99 -2.78 -15.33
N LEU A 88 4.55 -3.99 -15.24
CA LEU A 88 4.21 -4.96 -14.20
C LEU A 88 4.56 -4.45 -12.80
N VAL A 89 5.76 -3.91 -12.60
CA VAL A 89 6.16 -3.32 -11.31
C VAL A 89 5.27 -2.12 -10.95
N ARG A 90 4.92 -1.27 -11.92
CA ARG A 90 3.95 -0.18 -11.69
C ARG A 90 2.59 -0.74 -11.24
N ALA A 91 2.11 -1.80 -11.87
CA ALA A 91 0.82 -2.42 -11.53
C ALA A 91 0.84 -2.99 -10.10
N ILE A 92 1.93 -3.64 -9.69
CA ILE A 92 2.14 -4.10 -8.31
C ILE A 92 2.09 -2.92 -7.33
N MET A 93 2.84 -1.84 -7.61
CA MET A 93 2.81 -0.65 -6.75
C MET A 93 1.41 -0.03 -6.65
N MET A 94 0.64 -0.03 -7.75
CA MET A 94 -0.74 0.45 -7.76
C MET A 94 -1.67 -0.43 -6.93
N HIS A 95 -1.53 -1.76 -7.01
CA HIS A 95 -2.27 -2.72 -6.20
C HIS A 95 -2.02 -2.50 -4.70
N GLU A 96 -0.74 -2.42 -4.29
CA GLU A 96 -0.42 -2.21 -2.88
C GLU A 96 -0.87 -0.84 -2.37
N LEU A 97 -0.77 0.20 -3.20
CA LEU A 97 -1.30 1.52 -2.84
C LEU A 97 -2.83 1.54 -2.72
N ALA A 98 -3.53 0.73 -3.51
CA ALA A 98 -4.98 0.57 -3.39
C ALA A 98 -5.37 -0.08 -2.05
N HIS A 99 -4.60 -1.05 -1.56
CA HIS A 99 -4.75 -1.56 -0.19
C HIS A 99 -4.55 -0.49 0.88
N VAL A 100 -3.55 0.38 0.74
CA VAL A 100 -3.30 1.48 1.69
C VAL A 100 -4.51 2.41 1.82
N VAL A 101 -5.25 2.63 0.74
CA VAL A 101 -6.43 3.51 0.76
C VAL A 101 -7.74 2.77 1.09
N GLY A 102 -7.68 1.45 1.28
CA GLY A 102 -8.80 0.65 1.81
C GLY A 102 -9.53 -0.23 0.79
N LEU A 103 -8.97 -0.47 -0.40
CA LEU A 103 -9.46 -1.57 -1.23
C LEU A 103 -8.95 -2.91 -0.69
N ASP A 104 -9.78 -3.94 -0.82
CA ASP A 104 -9.43 -5.33 -0.53
C ASP A 104 -9.50 -6.13 -1.83
N HIS A 105 -9.05 -7.38 -1.80
CA HIS A 105 -9.14 -8.26 -2.95
C HIS A 105 -10.58 -8.50 -3.38
N VAL A 106 -10.76 -8.66 -4.69
CA VAL A 106 -12.02 -9.04 -5.33
C VAL A 106 -11.83 -10.29 -6.15
N ASN A 107 -12.89 -11.07 -6.37
CA ASN A 107 -12.81 -12.33 -7.13
C ASN A 107 -13.02 -12.13 -8.65
N ASP A 108 -12.62 -10.99 -9.21
CA ASP A 108 -12.79 -10.66 -10.62
C ASP A 108 -11.41 -10.47 -11.30
N PRO A 109 -10.98 -11.39 -12.19
CA PRO A 109 -9.67 -11.31 -12.85
C PRO A 109 -9.53 -10.13 -13.84
N ALA A 110 -10.61 -9.39 -14.12
CA ALA A 110 -10.55 -8.14 -14.88
C ALA A 110 -10.12 -6.94 -14.03
N GLU A 111 -10.05 -7.09 -12.71
CA GLU A 111 -9.65 -6.05 -11.77
C GLU A 111 -8.19 -6.22 -11.35
N LEU A 112 -7.48 -5.12 -11.14
CA LEU A 112 -6.12 -5.12 -10.62
C LEU A 112 -6.11 -5.59 -9.17
N MET A 113 -7.20 -5.41 -8.41
CA MET A 113 -7.35 -5.94 -7.05
C MET A 113 -7.77 -7.42 -7.02
N TYR A 114 -7.65 -8.16 -8.12
CA TYR A 114 -7.71 -9.63 -8.05
C TYR A 114 -6.51 -10.18 -7.28
N GLU A 115 -6.75 -11.14 -6.37
CA GLU A 115 -5.70 -11.68 -5.48
C GLU A 115 -4.54 -12.33 -6.26
N GLU A 116 -4.83 -12.92 -7.43
CA GLU A 116 -3.82 -13.47 -8.33
C GLU A 116 -3.57 -12.48 -9.46
N ASN A 117 -2.35 -11.95 -9.59
CA ASN A 117 -2.06 -11.09 -10.73
C ASN A 117 -2.08 -11.92 -12.04
N SER A 118 -3.13 -11.70 -12.83
CA SER A 118 -3.37 -12.36 -14.13
C SER A 118 -2.79 -11.59 -15.32
N GLY A 119 -1.94 -10.58 -15.07
CA GLY A 119 -1.32 -9.73 -16.09
C GLY A 119 -2.01 -8.37 -16.28
N GLN A 120 -2.86 -7.96 -15.34
CA GLN A 120 -3.47 -6.63 -15.40
C GLN A 120 -2.48 -5.54 -15.06
N LEU A 121 -2.49 -4.48 -15.87
CA LEU A 121 -1.53 -3.37 -15.77
C LEU A 121 -2.14 -2.08 -15.20
N ASP A 122 -3.47 -2.00 -15.20
CA ASP A 122 -4.23 -0.83 -14.75
C ASP A 122 -5.46 -1.28 -13.99
N PHE A 123 -5.99 -0.38 -13.14
CA PHE A 123 -7.24 -0.60 -12.42
C PHE A 123 -8.38 -0.99 -13.37
N GLY A 124 -9.19 -1.95 -12.96
CA GLY A 124 -10.42 -2.32 -13.65
C GLY A 124 -11.58 -1.38 -13.32
N ALA A 125 -12.81 -1.79 -13.66
CA ALA A 125 -13.99 -0.96 -13.45
C ALA A 125 -14.43 -0.93 -11.98
N GLY A 126 -14.38 -2.08 -11.31
CA GLY A 126 -14.64 -2.26 -9.89
C GLY A 126 -13.65 -1.50 -9.02
N ASP A 127 -12.35 -1.58 -9.32
CA ASP A 127 -11.29 -0.86 -8.64
C ASP A 127 -11.53 0.65 -8.69
N ARG A 128 -11.79 1.18 -9.90
CA ARG A 128 -12.07 2.62 -10.07
C ARG A 128 -13.34 3.05 -9.34
N ALA A 129 -14.38 2.21 -9.33
CA ALA A 129 -15.60 2.49 -8.59
C ALA A 129 -15.34 2.51 -7.07
N GLY A 130 -14.56 1.56 -6.57
CA GLY A 130 -14.14 1.50 -5.17
C GLY A 130 -13.30 2.71 -4.76
N LEU A 131 -12.28 3.06 -5.55
CA LEU A 131 -11.45 4.25 -5.32
C LEU A 131 -12.28 5.54 -5.35
N ALA A 132 -13.23 5.65 -6.28
CA ALA A 132 -14.15 6.78 -6.34
C ALA A 132 -15.00 6.90 -5.07
N LEU A 133 -15.53 5.78 -4.55
CA LEU A 133 -16.28 5.76 -3.30
C LEU A 133 -15.40 6.14 -2.10
N LEU A 134 -14.20 5.58 -1.98
CA LEU A 134 -13.24 5.90 -0.92
C LEU A 134 -12.89 7.40 -0.92
N GLY A 135 -12.75 8.00 -2.11
CA GLY A 135 -12.51 9.44 -2.27
C GLY A 135 -13.65 10.35 -1.80
N THR A 136 -14.84 9.81 -1.49
CA THR A 136 -15.96 10.59 -0.93
C THR A 136 -15.96 10.69 0.60
N GLY A 137 -15.01 10.04 1.26
CA GLY A 137 -14.85 10.08 2.71
C GLY A 137 -14.71 11.51 3.24
N LYS A 138 -15.40 11.84 4.32
CA LYS A 138 -15.27 13.16 4.96
C LYS A 138 -13.92 13.24 5.69
N CYS A 139 -13.23 14.37 5.56
CA CYS A 139 -12.12 14.68 6.45
C CYS A 139 -12.63 14.76 7.90
N VAL A 140 -11.83 14.26 8.85
CA VAL A 140 -12.11 14.31 10.29
C VAL A 140 -11.00 15.12 10.96
N PRO A 141 -11.10 16.46 11.03
CA PRO A 141 -10.00 17.33 11.48
C PRO A 141 -9.64 17.20 12.96
N ARG A 142 -10.44 16.46 13.72
CA ARG A 142 -10.25 16.20 15.15
C ARG A 142 -9.36 14.98 15.42
N VAL A 143 -8.99 14.26 14.36
CA VAL A 143 -8.09 13.11 14.31
C VAL A 143 -6.74 13.55 13.77
#